data_AF-A0A518DJM8-F1
#
_entry.id   AF-A0A518DJM8-F1
#
_cell.length_a   1.000
_cell.length_b   1.000
_cell.length_c   1.000
_cell.angle_alpha   90.00
_cell.angle_beta   90.00
_cell.angle_gamma   90.00
#
_symmetry.space_group_name_H-M   'P 1'
#
loop_
_entity.id
_entity.type
_entity.pdbx_description
1 polymer ?
#
loop_
_entity_poly.entity_id
_entity_poly.type
_entity_poly.pdbx_seq_one_letter_code
_entity_poly.pdbx_strand_id
1 'polypeptide(L)'
;MANPPTLRGLSIGAGYFAQFHFDAWRRVDGAELVGICDSDAGKAAAAAQQHGVAGSFSDFDQAIDALKPDFVDIITPPDSHLDLVRRAAQRGLPIICQKALAPDLRTAEQVVAAAADAGVPLMVHENFRFQPWHREIKRLMDGGAVGRVHSISFRTRMGDGWGEDAYLGRQPYFRTMPRLLVFETGVHFIDTFRYLAGEVDSIYALLRRLNPVIAGEDAGTLTLRMASGAVCTWDANRFNESTDANPRLTFGQMLVEGDSGSLRLWGDGAITLQPLGEAERPHDYTFSTEGFAGDCVRATQQHFIDCLRSGAPFETAGAQYLKSLRVVEAAYQSSLVDRPVRPEGLPTTRVIDLSRPIDNQMPGVAISPAKTIAKEGWNATTLSLYSHAGTHIDAPRHFIDGAAPLDAQDLAVCVGPAKLIDLTPVEPAELITVARLSDWADRIEAGDRLLLRTDWSLRYPAPEYRDALPRISLELAEWLVAKRVALVGVEPPSVADVNNMRELTDVHQALFRGGVTIVEGLVGLDRLVGHEFELIALPLKIAGGDGSPIRAVAVLRSSSDV
;
A
#
# COMPACT_ATOMS: atom_id res chain seq x y z
N MET A 1 -13.11 -49.66 4.98
CA MET A 1 -12.03 -48.76 5.46
C MET A 1 -12.67 -47.81 6.46
N ALA A 2 -12.05 -47.56 7.61
CA ALA A 2 -12.59 -46.60 8.58
C ALA A 2 -12.63 -45.20 7.93
N ASN A 3 -13.68 -44.42 8.18
CA ASN A 3 -13.69 -43.02 7.76
C ASN A 3 -12.49 -42.30 8.38
N PRO A 4 -11.77 -41.45 7.62
CA PRO A 4 -10.68 -40.67 8.19
C PRO A 4 -11.20 -39.81 9.36
N PRO A 5 -10.36 -39.57 10.38
CA PRO A 5 -10.76 -38.76 11.53
C PRO A 5 -11.18 -37.34 11.09
N THR A 6 -12.16 -36.78 11.80
CA THR A 6 -12.57 -35.38 11.66
C THR A 6 -11.45 -34.49 12.20
N LEU A 7 -11.00 -33.51 11.39
CA LEU A 7 -10.00 -32.54 11.80
C LEU A 7 -10.62 -31.46 12.68
N ARG A 8 -9.96 -31.13 13.78
CA ARG A 8 -10.44 -30.20 14.81
C ARG A 8 -9.84 -28.81 14.60
N GLY A 9 -10.64 -27.84 14.19
CA GLY A 9 -10.20 -26.46 13.95
C GLY A 9 -10.41 -25.53 15.15
N LEU A 10 -9.50 -24.57 15.32
CA LEU A 10 -9.68 -23.41 16.19
C LEU A 10 -9.80 -22.15 15.33
N SER A 11 -10.89 -21.40 15.48
CA SER A 11 -11.02 -20.10 14.80
C SER A 11 -10.57 -18.95 15.70
N ILE A 12 -9.92 -17.95 15.11
CA ILE A 12 -9.47 -16.72 15.77
C ILE A 12 -10.12 -15.53 15.08
N GLY A 13 -10.87 -14.73 15.83
CA GLY A 13 -11.62 -13.58 15.35
C GLY A 13 -13.11 -13.89 15.13
N ALA A 14 -13.97 -13.14 15.81
CA ALA A 14 -15.43 -13.20 15.69
C ALA A 14 -15.98 -11.86 15.14
N GLY A 15 -15.28 -11.30 14.15
CA GLY A 15 -15.66 -10.06 13.46
C GLY A 15 -16.76 -10.26 12.41
N TYR A 16 -17.06 -9.19 11.66
CA TYR A 16 -18.17 -9.16 10.70
C TYR A 16 -18.18 -10.33 9.71
N PHE A 17 -17.03 -10.67 9.12
CA PHE A 17 -16.97 -11.71 8.08
C PHE A 17 -16.89 -13.14 8.66
N ALA A 18 -16.57 -13.29 9.95
CA ALA A 18 -16.40 -14.58 10.60
C ALA A 18 -17.68 -15.43 10.62
N GLN A 19 -18.86 -14.79 10.63
CA GLN A 19 -20.14 -15.49 10.54
C GLN A 19 -20.24 -16.42 9.31
N PHE A 20 -19.66 -16.03 8.18
CA PHE A 20 -19.66 -16.85 6.97
C PHE A 20 -18.70 -18.03 7.09
N HIS A 21 -17.57 -17.86 7.80
CA HIS A 21 -16.64 -18.95 8.07
C HIS A 21 -17.27 -19.96 9.02
N PHE A 22 -17.92 -19.51 10.09
CA PHE A 22 -18.55 -20.39 11.07
C PHE A 22 -19.71 -21.16 10.46
N ASP A 23 -20.52 -20.52 9.62
CA ASP A 23 -21.57 -21.21 8.84
C ASP A 23 -20.98 -22.28 7.92
N ALA A 24 -19.93 -21.92 7.17
CA ALA A 24 -19.28 -22.82 6.24
C ALA A 24 -18.64 -24.02 6.94
N TRP A 25 -17.93 -23.84 8.05
CA TRP A 25 -17.27 -24.93 8.79
C TRP A 25 -18.24 -25.98 9.33
N ARG A 26 -19.50 -25.61 9.59
CA ARG A 26 -20.55 -26.57 9.99
C ARG A 26 -20.97 -27.50 8.85
N ARG A 27 -20.67 -27.11 7.61
CA ARG A 27 -21.06 -27.78 6.37
C ARG A 27 -19.86 -28.37 5.61
N VAL A 28 -18.63 -28.18 6.11
CA VAL A 28 -17.41 -28.77 5.53
C VAL A 28 -17.31 -30.24 5.94
N ASP A 29 -17.05 -31.10 4.97
CA ASP A 29 -16.90 -32.52 5.21
C ASP A 29 -15.54 -32.84 5.82
N GLY A 30 -15.55 -33.46 7.00
CA GLY A 30 -14.35 -33.99 7.63
C GLY A 30 -13.55 -33.00 8.48
N ALA A 31 -14.14 -31.86 8.82
CA ALA A 31 -13.62 -30.95 9.84
C ALA A 31 -14.75 -30.43 10.74
N GLU A 32 -14.40 -30.00 11.95
CA GLU A 32 -15.30 -29.31 12.87
C GLU A 32 -14.54 -28.21 13.62
N LEU A 33 -15.21 -27.12 13.97
CA LEU A 33 -14.65 -26.15 14.91
C LEU A 33 -14.84 -26.63 16.34
N VAL A 34 -13.75 -26.74 17.09
CA VAL A 34 -13.76 -27.12 18.51
C VAL A 34 -13.63 -25.92 19.45
N GLY A 35 -13.25 -24.75 18.91
CA GLY A 35 -13.22 -23.51 19.67
C GLY A 35 -13.25 -22.26 18.80
N ILE A 36 -13.73 -21.16 19.39
CA ILE A 36 -13.63 -19.80 18.85
C ILE A 36 -12.87 -18.95 19.85
N CYS A 37 -11.87 -18.21 19.37
CA CYS A 37 -11.07 -17.28 20.15
C CYS A 37 -11.27 -15.85 19.65
N ASP A 38 -11.53 -14.90 20.53
CA ASP A 38 -11.51 -13.46 20.21
C ASP A 38 -11.02 -12.69 21.44
N SER A 39 -10.21 -11.65 21.23
CA SER A 39 -9.78 -10.74 22.30
C SER A 39 -10.94 -10.21 23.15
N ASP A 40 -12.13 -10.09 22.56
CA ASP A 40 -13.39 -9.84 23.24
C ASP A 40 -14.07 -11.18 23.61
N ALA A 41 -13.96 -11.54 24.89
CA ALA A 41 -14.56 -12.76 25.43
C ALA A 41 -16.08 -12.85 25.18
N GLY A 42 -16.78 -11.70 25.16
CA GLY A 42 -18.21 -11.64 24.89
C GLY A 42 -18.54 -12.04 23.45
N LYS A 43 -17.77 -11.55 22.48
CA LYS A 43 -17.91 -11.94 21.07
C LYS A 43 -17.62 -13.42 20.86
N ALA A 44 -16.54 -13.93 21.45
CA ALA A 44 -16.18 -15.34 21.35
C ALA A 44 -17.30 -16.24 21.90
N ALA A 45 -17.83 -15.94 23.10
CA ALA A 45 -18.91 -16.69 23.71
C ALA A 45 -20.21 -16.64 22.90
N ALA A 46 -20.59 -15.45 22.40
CA ALA A 46 -21.79 -15.28 21.58
C ALA A 46 -21.69 -16.07 20.26
N ALA A 47 -20.54 -15.99 19.57
CA ALA A 47 -20.32 -16.74 18.33
C ALA A 47 -20.33 -18.26 18.57
N ALA A 48 -19.68 -18.73 19.64
CA ALA A 48 -19.65 -20.14 19.99
C ALA A 48 -21.06 -20.68 20.26
N GLN A 49 -21.87 -19.93 21.01
CA GLN A 49 -23.27 -20.27 21.26
C GLN A 49 -24.10 -20.27 19.97
N GLN A 50 -23.98 -19.24 19.14
CA GLN A 50 -24.76 -19.08 17.91
C GLN A 50 -24.48 -20.21 16.89
N HIS A 51 -23.22 -20.64 16.80
CA HIS A 51 -22.78 -21.63 15.80
C HIS A 51 -22.60 -23.04 16.37
N GLY A 52 -22.88 -23.25 17.67
CA GLY A 52 -22.82 -24.57 18.31
C GLY A 52 -21.40 -25.09 18.52
N VAL A 53 -20.42 -24.21 18.72
CA VAL A 53 -19.03 -24.57 18.99
C VAL A 53 -18.81 -24.70 20.50
N ALA A 54 -18.17 -25.81 20.93
CA ALA A 54 -18.07 -26.15 22.35
C ALA A 54 -17.14 -25.22 23.15
N GLY A 55 -16.05 -24.74 22.55
CA GLY A 55 -15.06 -23.89 23.21
C GLY A 55 -15.20 -22.42 22.86
N SER A 56 -15.08 -21.54 23.87
CA SER A 56 -14.87 -20.09 23.66
C SER A 56 -13.72 -19.61 24.52
N PHE A 57 -12.84 -18.79 23.93
CA PHE A 57 -11.59 -18.35 24.56
C PHE A 57 -11.35 -16.87 24.24
N SER A 58 -10.60 -16.20 25.12
CA SER A 58 -10.11 -14.84 24.88
C SER A 58 -8.59 -14.74 24.74
N ASP A 59 -7.90 -15.86 24.96
CA ASP A 59 -6.46 -15.99 24.80
C ASP A 59 -6.13 -17.14 23.85
N PHE A 60 -5.31 -16.83 22.85
CA PHE A 60 -4.98 -17.74 21.76
C PHE A 60 -4.13 -18.93 22.22
N ASP A 61 -3.12 -18.67 23.03
CA ASP A 61 -2.18 -19.69 23.49
C ASP A 61 -2.89 -20.68 24.44
N GLN A 62 -3.72 -20.16 25.34
CA GLN A 62 -4.60 -20.96 26.20
C GLN A 62 -5.56 -21.83 25.39
N ALA A 63 -6.17 -21.29 24.33
CA ALA A 63 -7.09 -22.04 23.48
C ALA A 63 -6.39 -23.22 22.80
N ILE A 64 -5.19 -23.01 22.24
CA ILE A 64 -4.40 -24.09 21.64
C ILE A 64 -4.04 -25.16 22.67
N ASP A 65 -3.54 -24.76 23.85
CA ASP A 65 -3.09 -25.70 24.87
C ASP A 65 -4.25 -26.55 25.41
N ALA A 66 -5.43 -25.94 25.58
CA ALA A 66 -6.63 -26.62 26.07
C ALA A 66 -7.24 -27.55 25.01
N LEU A 67 -7.37 -27.08 23.76
CA LEU A 67 -8.11 -27.80 22.73
C LEU A 67 -7.26 -28.77 21.94
N LYS A 68 -5.96 -28.49 21.76
CA LYS A 68 -5.05 -29.20 20.85
C LYS A 68 -5.68 -29.37 19.45
N PRO A 69 -5.94 -28.27 18.74
CA PRO A 69 -6.55 -28.33 17.41
C PRO A 69 -5.55 -28.93 16.39
N ASP A 70 -6.08 -29.40 15.26
CA ASP A 70 -5.32 -29.88 14.12
C ASP A 70 -4.98 -28.76 13.12
N PHE A 71 -5.70 -27.63 13.16
CA PHE A 71 -5.44 -26.44 12.34
C PHE A 71 -6.05 -25.18 12.97
N VAL A 72 -5.68 -24.00 12.44
CA VAL A 72 -6.25 -22.70 12.84
C VAL A 72 -6.83 -21.93 11.66
N ASP A 73 -7.95 -21.24 11.89
CA ASP A 73 -8.59 -20.30 10.96
C ASP A 73 -8.54 -18.87 11.51
N ILE A 74 -7.65 -18.05 10.96
CA ILE A 74 -7.40 -16.66 11.38
C ILE A 74 -8.29 -15.73 10.55
N ILE A 75 -9.25 -15.08 11.22
CA ILE A 75 -10.31 -14.23 10.64
C ILE A 75 -10.32 -12.84 11.30
N THR A 76 -9.17 -12.39 11.77
CA THR A 76 -8.99 -11.09 12.41
C THR A 76 -8.68 -9.99 11.38
N PRO A 77 -8.56 -8.72 11.81
CA PRO A 77 -8.00 -7.67 10.95
C PRO A 77 -6.51 -7.91 10.62
N PRO A 78 -6.03 -7.41 9.46
CA PRO A 78 -4.70 -7.72 8.91
C PRO A 78 -3.52 -7.41 9.85
N ASP A 79 -3.63 -6.38 10.69
CA ASP A 79 -2.57 -5.97 11.63
C ASP A 79 -2.15 -7.08 12.61
N SER A 80 -3.05 -8.03 12.87
CA SER A 80 -2.84 -9.12 13.82
C SER A 80 -2.32 -10.43 13.19
N HIS A 81 -2.37 -10.55 11.87
CA HIS A 81 -2.11 -11.82 11.19
C HIS A 81 -0.67 -12.30 11.38
N LEU A 82 0.33 -11.43 11.30
CA LEU A 82 1.75 -11.82 11.44
C LEU A 82 2.04 -12.46 12.79
N ASP A 83 1.55 -11.85 13.87
CA ASP A 83 1.73 -12.38 15.22
C ASP A 83 1.01 -13.71 15.40
N LEU A 84 -0.26 -13.80 14.98
CA LEU A 84 -1.05 -15.03 15.08
C LEU A 84 -0.46 -16.17 14.25
N VAL A 85 0.01 -15.89 13.04
CA VAL A 85 0.68 -16.86 12.17
C VAL A 85 1.97 -17.35 12.81
N ARG A 86 2.80 -16.46 13.38
CA ARG A 86 4.02 -16.87 14.09
C ARG A 86 3.72 -17.80 15.26
N ARG A 87 2.71 -17.47 16.07
CA ARG A 87 2.32 -18.29 17.23
C ARG A 87 1.75 -19.64 16.79
N ALA A 88 0.90 -19.69 15.77
CA ALA A 88 0.40 -20.94 15.20
C ALA A 88 1.53 -21.81 14.61
N ALA A 89 2.46 -21.18 13.88
CA ALA A 89 3.60 -21.83 13.26
C ALA A 89 4.56 -22.44 14.30
N GLN A 90 4.80 -21.75 15.42
CA GLN A 90 5.58 -22.29 16.55
C GLN A 90 4.98 -23.55 17.16
N ARG A 91 3.65 -23.73 17.04
CA ARG A 91 2.93 -24.92 17.50
C ARG A 91 2.80 -25.99 16.40
N GLY A 92 3.34 -25.74 15.20
CA GLY A 92 3.28 -26.67 14.07
C GLY A 92 1.89 -26.81 13.43
N LEU A 93 0.99 -25.84 13.63
CA LEU A 93 -0.42 -25.95 13.22
C LEU A 93 -0.64 -25.39 11.82
N PRO A 94 -1.17 -26.17 10.85
CA PRO A 94 -1.63 -25.65 9.57
C PRO A 94 -2.59 -24.47 9.72
N ILE A 95 -2.49 -23.52 8.78
CA ILE A 95 -3.11 -22.21 8.91
C ILE A 95 -3.94 -21.90 7.67
N ILE A 96 -5.19 -21.49 7.87
CA ILE A 96 -5.96 -20.72 6.89
C ILE A 96 -6.12 -19.29 7.45
N CYS A 97 -5.83 -18.27 6.64
CA CYS A 97 -5.78 -16.88 7.09
C CYS A 97 -6.56 -15.95 6.15
N GLN A 98 -7.38 -15.07 6.71
CA GLN A 98 -8.18 -14.12 5.95
C GLN A 98 -7.35 -13.13 5.13
N LYS A 99 -7.98 -12.64 4.06
CA LYS A 99 -7.54 -11.47 3.31
C LYS A 99 -8.09 -10.17 3.97
N ALA A 100 -7.43 -9.03 3.84
CA ALA A 100 -6.08 -8.85 3.31
C ALA A 100 -5.07 -9.59 4.20
N LEU A 101 -4.08 -10.26 3.59
CA LEU A 101 -3.14 -11.09 4.34
C LEU A 101 -2.36 -10.26 5.38
N ALA A 102 -2.05 -9.01 5.03
CA ALA A 102 -1.40 -8.04 5.90
C ALA A 102 -1.70 -6.61 5.41
N PRO A 103 -1.33 -5.57 6.17
CA PRO A 103 -1.56 -4.17 5.78
C PRO A 103 -0.76 -3.73 4.55
N ASP A 104 0.38 -4.38 4.30
CA ASP A 104 1.25 -4.12 3.16
C ASP A 104 1.93 -5.41 2.66
N LEU A 105 2.50 -5.35 1.45
CA LEU A 105 3.13 -6.50 0.80
C LEU A 105 4.28 -7.09 1.62
N ARG A 106 5.08 -6.27 2.30
CA ARG A 106 6.22 -6.79 3.06
C ARG A 106 5.77 -7.50 4.32
N THR A 107 4.81 -6.95 5.05
CA THR A 107 4.22 -7.64 6.20
C THR A 107 3.59 -8.95 5.73
N ALA A 108 2.96 -8.99 4.55
CA ALA A 108 2.47 -10.23 3.95
C ALA A 108 3.61 -11.22 3.62
N GLU A 109 4.76 -10.75 3.10
CA GLU A 109 5.95 -11.59 2.88
C GLU A 109 6.48 -12.16 4.19
N GLN A 110 6.48 -11.37 5.27
CA GLN A 110 6.86 -11.84 6.61
C GLN A 110 5.87 -12.88 7.16
N VAL A 111 4.56 -12.72 6.91
CA VAL A 111 3.53 -13.70 7.27
C VAL A 111 3.81 -15.03 6.57
N VAL A 112 4.07 -15.00 5.27
CA VAL A 112 4.36 -16.20 4.48
C VAL A 112 5.69 -16.83 4.90
N ALA A 113 6.73 -16.02 5.14
CA ALA A 113 8.03 -16.49 5.61
C ALA A 113 7.91 -17.17 6.99
N ALA A 114 7.16 -16.59 7.92
CA ALA A 114 6.98 -17.17 9.26
C ALA A 114 6.39 -18.59 9.22
N ALA A 115 5.41 -18.84 8.34
CA ALA A 115 4.86 -20.19 8.16
C ALA A 115 5.86 -21.12 7.43
N ALA A 116 6.51 -20.62 6.38
CA ALA A 116 7.46 -21.40 5.58
C ALA A 116 8.70 -21.83 6.38
N ASP A 117 9.27 -20.94 7.19
CA ASP A 117 10.45 -21.20 8.03
C ASP A 117 10.16 -22.26 9.09
N ALA A 118 8.91 -22.33 9.57
CA ALA A 118 8.44 -23.37 10.49
C ALA A 118 8.03 -24.68 9.79
N GLY A 119 8.02 -24.72 8.44
CA GLY A 119 7.57 -25.87 7.67
C GLY A 119 6.06 -26.12 7.77
N VAL A 120 5.27 -25.09 8.09
CA VAL A 120 3.83 -25.20 8.33
C VAL A 120 3.03 -24.74 7.10
N PRO A 121 1.99 -25.49 6.66
CA PRO A 121 1.15 -25.07 5.55
C PRO A 121 0.35 -23.80 5.89
N LEU A 122 0.42 -22.78 5.02
CA LEU A 122 -0.38 -21.56 5.10
C LEU A 122 -1.19 -21.37 3.81
N MET A 123 -2.51 -21.32 3.94
CA MET A 123 -3.44 -20.93 2.87
C MET A 123 -4.04 -19.56 3.18
N VAL A 124 -4.08 -18.68 2.17
CA VAL A 124 -4.86 -17.44 2.26
C VAL A 124 -6.30 -17.75 1.84
N HIS A 125 -7.27 -17.30 2.63
CA HIS A 125 -8.70 -17.41 2.35
C HIS A 125 -9.14 -16.39 1.29
N GLU A 126 -8.56 -16.52 0.09
CA GLU A 126 -8.93 -15.79 -1.13
C GLU A 126 -10.02 -16.57 -1.87
N ASN A 127 -11.27 -16.27 -1.54
CA ASN A 127 -12.42 -17.11 -1.87
C ASN A 127 -13.06 -16.79 -3.23
N PHE A 128 -12.71 -15.70 -3.91
CA PHE A 128 -13.41 -15.32 -5.16
C PHE A 128 -13.16 -16.28 -6.31
N ARG A 129 -11.95 -16.86 -6.43
CA ARG A 129 -11.69 -17.92 -7.41
C ARG A 129 -12.51 -19.19 -7.17
N PHE A 130 -12.97 -19.42 -5.93
CA PHE A 130 -13.82 -20.55 -5.54
C PHE A 130 -15.31 -20.30 -5.78
N GLN A 131 -15.68 -19.12 -6.29
CA GLN A 131 -17.05 -18.88 -6.73
C GLN A 131 -17.42 -19.84 -7.87
N PRO A 132 -18.64 -20.41 -7.85
CA PRO A 132 -19.02 -21.52 -8.72
C PRO A 132 -19.00 -21.14 -10.20
N TRP A 133 -19.38 -19.91 -10.55
CA TRP A 133 -19.26 -19.41 -11.92
C TRP A 133 -17.81 -19.31 -12.40
N HIS A 134 -16.86 -18.87 -11.56
CA HIS A 134 -15.44 -18.83 -11.95
C HIS A 134 -14.87 -20.23 -12.11
N ARG A 135 -15.29 -21.18 -11.26
CA ARG A 135 -14.93 -22.60 -11.39
C ARG A 135 -15.47 -23.19 -12.69
N GLU A 136 -16.73 -22.89 -13.02
CA GLU A 136 -17.36 -23.39 -14.24
C GLU A 136 -16.78 -22.76 -15.50
N ILE A 137 -16.53 -21.43 -15.49
CA ILE A 137 -15.83 -20.74 -16.58
C ILE A 137 -14.45 -21.35 -16.81
N LYS A 138 -13.67 -21.59 -15.75
CA LYS A 138 -12.36 -22.26 -15.88
C LYS A 138 -12.48 -23.65 -16.49
N ARG A 139 -13.46 -24.45 -16.04
CA ARG A 139 -13.72 -25.79 -16.57
C ARG A 139 -14.04 -25.75 -18.07
N LEU A 140 -14.86 -24.79 -18.51
CA LEU A 140 -15.21 -24.60 -19.92
C LEU A 140 -14.01 -24.13 -20.75
N MET A 141 -13.22 -23.19 -20.24
CA MET A 141 -11.98 -22.71 -20.89
C MET A 141 -10.97 -23.85 -21.05
N ASP A 142 -10.74 -24.63 -20.00
CA ASP A 142 -9.82 -25.78 -20.03
C ASP A 142 -10.33 -26.90 -20.95
N GLY A 143 -11.66 -27.03 -21.09
CA GLY A 143 -12.31 -27.90 -22.05
C GLY A 143 -12.29 -27.39 -23.50
N GLY A 144 -11.70 -26.22 -23.75
CA GLY A 144 -11.55 -25.64 -25.09
C GLY A 144 -12.79 -24.91 -25.64
N ALA A 145 -13.78 -24.60 -24.81
CA ALA A 145 -15.05 -24.00 -25.25
C ALA A 145 -14.88 -22.67 -26.01
N VAL A 146 -13.80 -21.93 -25.74
CA VAL A 146 -13.46 -20.65 -26.39
C VAL A 146 -12.10 -20.69 -27.12
N GLY A 147 -11.46 -21.86 -27.21
CA GLY A 147 -10.12 -21.99 -27.79
C GLY A 147 -9.06 -21.20 -27.02
N ARG A 148 -8.11 -20.59 -27.73
CA ARG A 148 -7.08 -19.73 -27.11
C ARG A 148 -7.67 -18.36 -26.78
N VAL A 149 -7.57 -17.98 -25.52
CA VAL A 149 -8.12 -16.74 -24.95
C VAL A 149 -7.35 -15.52 -25.44
N HIS A 150 -8.07 -14.46 -25.84
CA HIS A 150 -7.50 -13.15 -26.21
C HIS A 150 -7.74 -12.12 -25.12
N SER A 151 -8.95 -12.09 -24.58
CA SER A 151 -9.39 -11.08 -23.63
C SER A 151 -10.31 -11.65 -22.56
N ILE A 152 -10.19 -11.09 -21.35
CA ILE A 152 -11.19 -11.24 -20.30
C ILE A 152 -11.52 -9.84 -19.78
N SER A 153 -12.78 -9.41 -19.86
CA SER A 153 -13.22 -8.16 -19.26
C SER A 153 -14.15 -8.44 -18.09
N PHE A 154 -14.02 -7.66 -17.02
CA PHE A 154 -14.91 -7.70 -15.87
C PHE A 154 -15.37 -6.29 -15.52
N ARG A 155 -16.67 -6.11 -15.30
CA ARG A 155 -17.27 -4.82 -14.94
C ARG A 155 -18.00 -4.93 -13.60
N THR A 156 -17.63 -4.09 -12.63
CA THR A 156 -18.24 -4.06 -11.29
C THR A 156 -18.95 -2.74 -11.00
N ARG A 157 -20.18 -2.79 -10.47
CA ARG A 157 -20.94 -1.63 -9.98
C ARG A 157 -21.64 -2.00 -8.66
N MET A 158 -21.05 -1.61 -7.53
CA MET A 158 -21.52 -2.07 -6.21
C MET A 158 -22.50 -1.13 -5.52
N GLY A 159 -22.49 0.16 -5.90
CA GLY A 159 -23.43 1.15 -5.39
C GLY A 159 -23.33 1.50 -3.91
N ASP A 160 -22.28 1.09 -3.20
CA ASP A 160 -22.12 1.34 -1.76
C ASP A 160 -21.13 2.46 -1.42
N GLY A 161 -20.61 3.13 -2.45
CA GLY A 161 -19.63 4.21 -2.35
C GLY A 161 -20.14 5.62 -2.61
N TRP A 162 -21.43 5.84 -2.83
CA TRP A 162 -22.00 7.18 -3.08
C TRP A 162 -22.70 7.76 -1.84
N GLY A 163 -22.90 9.08 -1.85
CA GLY A 163 -23.59 9.81 -0.77
C GLY A 163 -22.74 10.04 0.48
N GLU A 164 -23.32 10.73 1.47
CA GLU A 164 -22.66 11.08 2.75
C GLU A 164 -22.45 9.85 3.65
N ASP A 165 -23.34 8.85 3.52
CA ASP A 165 -23.36 7.62 4.31
C ASP A 165 -22.59 6.46 3.66
N ALA A 166 -21.77 6.74 2.64
CA ALA A 166 -20.99 5.74 1.91
C ALA A 166 -20.28 4.76 2.88
N TYR A 167 -20.47 3.47 2.66
CA TYR A 167 -19.94 2.34 3.44
C TYR A 167 -20.42 2.20 4.92
N LEU A 168 -21.09 3.20 5.51
CA LEU A 168 -21.45 3.20 6.95
C LEU A 168 -22.36 2.04 7.34
N GLY A 169 -23.31 1.67 6.49
CA GLY A 169 -24.24 0.58 6.78
C GLY A 169 -23.62 -0.82 6.81
N ARG A 170 -22.32 -0.95 6.50
CA ARG A 170 -21.62 -2.25 6.41
C ARG A 170 -20.23 -2.23 7.02
N GLN A 171 -19.32 -1.46 6.44
CA GLN A 171 -17.90 -1.45 6.77
C GLN A 171 -17.42 0.00 6.90
N PRO A 172 -17.75 0.69 8.02
CA PRO A 172 -17.46 2.12 8.20
C PRO A 172 -15.98 2.48 8.02
N TYR A 173 -15.07 1.58 8.40
CA TYR A 173 -13.63 1.78 8.31
C TYR A 173 -13.13 1.97 6.88
N PHE A 174 -13.87 1.54 5.84
CA PHE A 174 -13.53 1.80 4.44
C PHE A 174 -13.41 3.31 4.13
N ARG A 175 -14.11 4.18 4.87
CA ARG A 175 -14.03 5.63 4.66
C ARG A 175 -12.64 6.20 4.94
N THR A 176 -11.90 5.61 5.86
CA THR A 176 -10.60 6.15 6.31
C THR A 176 -9.41 5.44 5.68
N MET A 177 -9.63 4.40 4.86
CA MET A 177 -8.55 3.66 4.22
C MET A 177 -7.93 4.49 3.09
N PRO A 178 -6.60 4.75 3.09
CA PRO A 178 -5.94 5.52 2.03
C PRO A 178 -5.83 4.73 0.71
N ARG A 179 -5.89 3.40 0.79
CA ARG A 179 -5.94 2.46 -0.34
C ARG A 179 -7.21 1.64 -0.18
N LEU A 180 -8.17 1.77 -1.09
CA LEU A 180 -9.51 1.19 -0.92
C LEU A 180 -9.89 0.21 -2.02
N LEU A 181 -10.31 0.67 -3.20
CA LEU A 181 -10.88 -0.19 -4.24
C LEU A 181 -9.94 -1.34 -4.63
N VAL A 182 -8.69 -1.06 -4.99
CA VAL A 182 -7.78 -2.10 -5.48
C VAL A 182 -7.32 -3.00 -4.34
N PHE A 183 -6.97 -2.43 -3.19
CA PHE A 183 -6.51 -3.18 -2.02
C PHE A 183 -7.59 -4.11 -1.45
N GLU A 184 -8.80 -3.61 -1.21
CA GLU A 184 -9.86 -4.40 -0.57
C GLU A 184 -10.65 -5.28 -1.54
N THR A 185 -10.92 -4.77 -2.74
CA THR A 185 -11.84 -5.41 -3.69
C THR A 185 -11.10 -5.93 -4.92
N GLY A 186 -10.14 -5.16 -5.43
CA GLY A 186 -9.40 -5.48 -6.64
C GLY A 186 -8.51 -6.71 -6.51
N VAL A 187 -7.97 -6.98 -5.33
CA VAL A 187 -7.15 -8.18 -5.09
C VAL A 187 -7.90 -9.47 -5.49
N HIS A 188 -9.20 -9.55 -5.23
CA HIS A 188 -10.05 -10.68 -5.62
C HIS A 188 -10.13 -10.87 -7.14
N PHE A 189 -10.30 -9.77 -7.88
CA PHE A 189 -10.41 -9.80 -9.34
C PHE A 189 -9.06 -10.02 -10.01
N ILE A 190 -8.00 -9.41 -9.47
CA ILE A 190 -6.60 -9.68 -9.86
C ILE A 190 -6.31 -11.17 -9.70
N ASP A 191 -6.65 -11.75 -8.56
CA ASP A 191 -6.46 -13.17 -8.27
C ASP A 191 -7.31 -14.07 -9.18
N THR A 192 -8.54 -13.66 -9.50
CA THR A 192 -9.43 -14.36 -10.42
C THR A 192 -8.90 -14.32 -11.85
N PHE A 193 -8.39 -13.18 -12.34
CA PHE A 193 -7.73 -13.13 -13.64
C PHE A 193 -6.50 -14.01 -13.68
N ARG A 194 -5.71 -14.04 -12.59
CA ARG A 194 -4.57 -14.94 -12.48
C ARG A 194 -4.98 -16.41 -12.58
N TYR A 195 -6.06 -16.77 -11.88
CA TYR A 195 -6.63 -18.11 -11.92
C TYR A 195 -7.14 -18.50 -13.32
N LEU A 196 -7.83 -17.59 -14.02
CA LEU A 196 -8.44 -17.86 -15.33
C LEU A 196 -7.45 -17.81 -16.50
N ALA A 197 -6.55 -16.82 -16.53
CA ALA A 197 -5.73 -16.48 -17.69
C ALA A 197 -4.21 -16.63 -17.47
N GLY A 198 -3.78 -17.09 -16.30
CA GLY A 198 -2.36 -17.30 -15.96
C GLY A 198 -1.70 -16.07 -15.33
N GLU A 199 -0.38 -16.01 -15.29
CA GLU A 199 0.33 -14.95 -14.57
C GLU A 199 0.33 -13.60 -15.33
N VAL A 200 0.42 -12.51 -14.57
CA VAL A 200 0.42 -11.13 -15.09
C VAL A 200 1.85 -10.71 -15.46
N ASP A 201 2.06 -10.28 -16.71
CA ASP A 201 3.33 -9.71 -17.20
C ASP A 201 3.46 -8.22 -16.83
N SER A 202 2.41 -7.45 -17.08
CA SER A 202 2.38 -6.01 -16.78
C SER A 202 0.96 -5.51 -16.55
N ILE A 203 0.84 -4.39 -15.85
CA ILE A 203 -0.44 -3.75 -15.53
C ILE A 203 -0.37 -2.24 -15.75
N TYR A 204 -1.40 -1.69 -16.39
CA TYR A 204 -1.70 -0.26 -16.40
C TYR A 204 -2.93 0.00 -15.54
N ALA A 205 -2.91 1.02 -14.69
CA ALA A 205 -4.05 1.36 -13.85
C ALA A 205 -4.31 2.87 -13.85
N LEU A 206 -5.58 3.25 -13.98
CA LEU A 206 -6.07 4.61 -13.77
C LEU A 206 -7.01 4.59 -12.56
N LEU A 207 -6.55 5.10 -11.41
CA LEU A 207 -7.30 5.12 -10.17
C LEU A 207 -7.80 6.52 -9.82
N ARG A 208 -9.01 6.61 -9.28
CA ARG A 208 -9.68 7.88 -8.93
C ARG A 208 -10.47 7.72 -7.64
N ARG A 209 -10.48 8.79 -6.85
CA ARG A 209 -11.45 9.01 -5.78
C ARG A 209 -12.56 9.90 -6.30
N LEU A 210 -13.78 9.38 -6.34
CA LEU A 210 -14.98 10.08 -6.77
C LEU A 210 -15.74 10.68 -5.58
N ASN A 211 -15.93 9.90 -4.51
CA ASN A 211 -16.62 10.41 -3.32
C ASN A 211 -15.66 11.22 -2.43
N PRO A 212 -15.97 12.48 -2.08
CA PRO A 212 -15.12 13.28 -1.19
C PRO A 212 -15.12 12.83 0.28
N VAL A 213 -16.08 11.99 0.72
CA VAL A 213 -16.21 11.58 2.14
C VAL A 213 -15.31 10.41 2.55
N ILE A 214 -14.47 9.94 1.63
CA ILE A 214 -13.51 8.84 1.81
C ILE A 214 -12.07 9.27 1.56
N ALA A 215 -11.11 8.51 2.10
CA ALA A 215 -9.69 8.77 1.92
C ALA A 215 -9.13 8.17 0.62
N GLY A 216 -9.46 6.90 0.32
CA GLY A 216 -8.89 6.15 -0.79
C GLY A 216 -9.69 6.21 -2.09
N GLU A 217 -9.17 5.53 -3.11
CA GLU A 217 -9.80 5.42 -4.44
C GLU A 217 -11.02 4.48 -4.43
N ASP A 218 -12.11 4.87 -5.08
CA ASP A 218 -13.36 4.11 -5.20
C ASP A 218 -13.75 3.83 -6.66
N ALA A 219 -12.93 4.28 -7.62
CA ALA A 219 -13.07 4.01 -9.05
C ALA A 219 -11.72 3.71 -9.70
N GLY A 220 -11.71 2.79 -10.65
CA GLY A 220 -10.50 2.37 -11.35
C GLY A 220 -10.77 1.69 -12.68
N THR A 221 -9.85 1.88 -13.63
CA THR A 221 -9.76 1.04 -14.83
C THR A 221 -8.37 0.42 -14.87
N LEU A 222 -8.30 -0.91 -14.82
CA LEU A 222 -7.05 -1.66 -14.83
C LEU A 222 -6.98 -2.49 -16.12
N THR A 223 -5.84 -2.49 -16.78
CA THR A 223 -5.54 -3.33 -17.94
C THR A 223 -4.30 -4.16 -17.65
N LEU A 224 -4.46 -5.48 -17.59
CA LEU A 224 -3.42 -6.45 -17.30
C LEU A 224 -3.04 -7.16 -18.59
N ARG A 225 -1.77 -7.12 -18.95
CA ARG A 225 -1.21 -8.01 -19.97
C ARG A 225 -0.77 -9.29 -19.28
N MET A 226 -1.32 -10.41 -19.71
CA MET A 226 -0.98 -11.73 -19.19
C MET A 226 0.28 -12.25 -19.90
N ALA A 227 1.04 -13.12 -19.23
CA ALA A 227 2.22 -13.77 -19.82
C ALA A 227 1.90 -14.59 -21.07
N SER A 228 0.65 -15.07 -21.19
CA SER A 228 0.11 -15.75 -22.38
C SER A 228 -0.12 -14.82 -23.58
N GLY A 229 -0.05 -13.51 -23.38
CA GLY A 229 -0.40 -12.48 -24.37
C GLY A 229 -1.87 -12.06 -24.33
N ALA A 230 -2.72 -12.73 -23.55
CA ALA A 230 -4.10 -12.29 -23.31
C ALA A 230 -4.13 -10.94 -22.56
N VAL A 231 -5.23 -10.20 -22.71
CA VAL A 231 -5.45 -8.91 -22.02
C VAL A 231 -6.66 -9.02 -21.11
N CYS A 232 -6.45 -8.81 -19.81
CA CYS A 232 -7.54 -8.71 -18.85
C CYS A 232 -7.86 -7.26 -18.51
N THR A 233 -9.14 -6.87 -18.48
CA THR A 233 -9.56 -5.51 -18.15
C THR A 233 -10.56 -5.53 -17.01
N TRP A 234 -10.36 -4.66 -16.02
CA TRP A 234 -11.31 -4.42 -14.94
C TRP A 234 -11.80 -2.97 -14.98
N ASP A 235 -13.09 -2.80 -15.28
CA ASP A 235 -13.79 -1.50 -15.16
C ASP A 235 -14.61 -1.50 -13.87
N ALA A 236 -14.10 -0.78 -12.87
CA ALA A 236 -14.65 -0.78 -11.53
C ALA A 236 -14.97 0.63 -11.05
N ASN A 237 -16.15 0.78 -10.46
CA ASN A 237 -16.36 1.81 -9.44
C ASN A 237 -17.44 1.35 -8.46
N ARG A 238 -17.31 1.81 -7.22
CA ARG A 238 -18.29 1.55 -6.15
C ARG A 238 -19.31 2.68 -6.00
N PHE A 239 -19.09 3.80 -6.68
CA PHE A 239 -19.98 4.96 -6.68
C PHE A 239 -21.33 4.62 -7.34
N ASN A 240 -21.34 4.07 -8.55
CA ASN A 240 -22.59 3.76 -9.24
C ASN A 240 -23.12 2.37 -8.86
N GLU A 241 -24.46 2.27 -8.87
CA GLU A 241 -25.23 1.06 -8.60
C GLU A 241 -25.27 0.12 -9.81
N SER A 242 -25.45 -1.18 -9.56
CA SER A 242 -25.84 -2.15 -10.62
C SER A 242 -27.35 -2.13 -10.82
N THR A 243 -27.79 -2.59 -11.99
CA THR A 243 -29.19 -2.92 -12.26
C THR A 243 -29.58 -4.33 -11.80
N ASP A 244 -28.62 -5.12 -11.31
CA ASP A 244 -28.87 -6.48 -10.82
C ASP A 244 -29.62 -6.46 -9.48
N ALA A 245 -30.53 -7.41 -9.28
CA ALA A 245 -31.29 -7.54 -8.03
C ALA A 245 -30.40 -7.79 -6.80
N ASN A 246 -29.29 -8.51 -7.00
CA ASN A 246 -28.25 -8.70 -5.98
C ASN A 246 -26.88 -8.33 -6.56
N PRO A 247 -26.42 -7.06 -6.41
CA PRO A 247 -25.15 -6.60 -6.96
C PRO A 247 -23.92 -7.27 -6.32
N ARG A 248 -24.11 -8.10 -5.29
CA ARG A 248 -23.04 -8.81 -4.56
C ARG A 248 -23.09 -10.31 -4.72
N LEU A 249 -23.93 -10.84 -5.62
CA LEU A 249 -23.89 -12.26 -5.95
C LEU A 249 -22.58 -12.57 -6.68
N THR A 250 -22.43 -12.04 -7.89
CA THR A 250 -21.21 -12.16 -8.71
C THR A 250 -20.30 -10.95 -8.63
N PHE A 251 -20.76 -9.86 -7.99
CA PHE A 251 -20.11 -8.54 -7.94
C PHE A 251 -19.99 -7.81 -9.28
N GLY A 252 -20.52 -8.40 -10.36
CA GLY A 252 -20.50 -7.81 -11.69
C GLY A 252 -20.63 -8.84 -12.81
N GLN A 253 -20.18 -8.45 -14.00
CA GLN A 253 -20.31 -9.25 -15.22
C GLN A 253 -18.95 -9.50 -15.85
N MET A 254 -18.78 -10.67 -16.46
CA MET A 254 -17.53 -11.07 -17.13
C MET A 254 -17.81 -11.42 -18.60
N LEU A 255 -16.89 -11.08 -19.49
CA LEU A 255 -16.82 -11.59 -20.85
C LEU A 255 -15.42 -12.17 -21.10
N VAL A 256 -15.37 -13.44 -21.48
CA VAL A 256 -14.17 -14.15 -21.94
C VAL A 256 -14.27 -14.34 -23.45
N GLU A 257 -13.23 -13.99 -24.20
CA GLU A 257 -13.19 -14.13 -25.66
C GLU A 257 -11.94 -14.90 -26.09
N GLY A 258 -12.11 -15.77 -27.10
CA GLY A 258 -11.01 -16.50 -27.69
C GLY A 258 -11.27 -16.94 -29.13
N ASP A 259 -10.32 -17.67 -29.69
CA ASP A 259 -10.31 -18.12 -31.10
C ASP A 259 -11.51 -18.99 -31.51
N SER A 260 -12.29 -19.52 -30.56
CA SER A 260 -13.44 -20.41 -30.86
C SER A 260 -14.80 -19.87 -30.39
N GLY A 261 -14.82 -18.73 -29.69
CA GLY A 261 -16.07 -18.15 -29.23
C GLY A 261 -15.91 -17.27 -27.99
N SER A 262 -17.02 -17.07 -27.29
CA SER A 262 -17.07 -16.27 -26.06
C SER A 262 -17.93 -16.92 -24.97
N LEU A 263 -17.56 -16.65 -23.72
CA LEU A 263 -18.35 -16.96 -22.53
C LEU A 263 -18.73 -15.67 -21.82
N ARG A 264 -19.97 -15.56 -21.33
CA ARG A 264 -20.42 -14.42 -20.52
C ARG A 264 -20.93 -14.89 -19.17
N LEU A 265 -20.56 -14.16 -18.12
CA LEU A 265 -21.14 -14.27 -16.78
C LEU A 265 -22.05 -13.06 -16.56
N TRP A 266 -23.30 -13.33 -16.20
CA TRP A 266 -24.29 -12.32 -15.87
C TRP A 266 -24.41 -12.12 -14.36
N GLY A 267 -25.04 -11.02 -13.94
CA GLY A 267 -25.10 -10.60 -12.53
C GLY A 267 -25.90 -11.53 -11.61
N ASP A 268 -26.77 -12.35 -12.20
CA ASP A 268 -27.54 -13.40 -11.53
C ASP A 268 -26.80 -14.75 -11.46
N GLY A 269 -25.56 -14.80 -11.95
CA GLY A 269 -24.77 -16.03 -12.03
C GLY A 269 -25.00 -16.85 -13.29
N ALA A 270 -25.90 -16.46 -14.20
CA ALA A 270 -26.08 -17.20 -15.45
C ALA A 270 -24.80 -17.15 -16.31
N ILE A 271 -24.50 -18.27 -17.00
CA ILE A 271 -23.42 -18.36 -17.98
C ILE A 271 -24.03 -18.59 -19.35
N THR A 272 -23.53 -17.89 -20.36
CA THR A 272 -23.86 -18.13 -21.78
C THR A 272 -22.59 -18.42 -22.57
N LEU A 273 -22.72 -19.25 -23.61
CA LEU A 273 -21.67 -19.64 -24.54
C LEU A 273 -22.09 -19.26 -25.96
N GLN A 274 -21.18 -18.64 -26.69
CA GLN A 274 -21.38 -18.30 -28.09
C GLN A 274 -20.17 -18.76 -28.92
N PRO A 275 -20.27 -19.90 -29.64
CA PRO A 275 -19.28 -20.27 -30.65
C PRO A 275 -19.23 -19.25 -31.80
N LEU A 276 -18.09 -19.13 -32.46
CA LEU A 276 -17.97 -18.24 -33.61
C LEU A 276 -18.95 -18.61 -34.74
N GLY A 277 -19.71 -17.64 -35.23
CA GLY A 277 -20.70 -17.83 -36.29
C GLY A 277 -22.01 -18.48 -35.85
N GLU A 278 -22.15 -18.81 -34.56
CA GLU A 278 -23.37 -19.39 -33.98
C GLU A 278 -24.10 -18.41 -33.06
N ALA A 279 -25.37 -18.71 -32.78
CA ALA A 279 -26.16 -17.96 -31.81
C ALA A 279 -25.64 -18.21 -30.38
N GLU A 280 -25.68 -17.18 -29.55
CA GLU A 280 -25.43 -17.32 -28.12
C GLU A 280 -26.52 -18.21 -27.48
N ARG A 281 -26.08 -19.12 -26.59
CA ARG A 281 -26.98 -20.03 -25.88
C ARG A 281 -26.65 -20.08 -24.39
N PRO A 282 -27.64 -20.31 -23.52
CA PRO A 282 -27.41 -20.61 -22.12
C PRO A 282 -26.51 -21.83 -21.93
N HIS A 283 -25.68 -21.79 -20.90
CA HIS A 283 -24.90 -22.94 -20.42
C HIS A 283 -25.45 -23.39 -19.08
N ASP A 284 -26.02 -24.60 -19.06
CA ASP A 284 -26.64 -25.15 -17.86
C ASP A 284 -25.58 -25.62 -16.85
N TYR A 285 -25.60 -25.01 -15.68
CA TYR A 285 -24.85 -25.45 -14.51
C TYR A 285 -25.62 -25.09 -13.24
N THR A 286 -25.24 -25.66 -12.11
CA THR A 286 -25.94 -25.41 -10.84
C THR A 286 -24.99 -24.83 -9.82
N PHE A 287 -25.51 -23.93 -9.00
CA PHE A 287 -24.80 -23.34 -7.88
C PHE A 287 -25.74 -23.08 -6.71
N SER A 288 -25.17 -23.01 -5.51
CA SER A 288 -25.91 -22.65 -4.30
C SER A 288 -25.97 -21.14 -4.13
N THR A 289 -27.10 -20.62 -3.66
CA THR A 289 -27.21 -19.24 -3.17
C THR A 289 -27.08 -19.15 -1.64
N GLU A 290 -26.80 -20.27 -0.97
CA GLU A 290 -26.51 -20.31 0.46
C GLU A 290 -25.17 -19.62 0.77
N GLY A 291 -25.09 -18.98 1.94
CA GLY A 291 -23.88 -18.33 2.40
C GLY A 291 -23.47 -17.13 1.55
N PHE A 292 -22.17 -16.96 1.34
CA PHE A 292 -21.60 -15.81 0.65
C PHE A 292 -21.22 -16.15 -0.79
N ALA A 293 -21.77 -15.38 -1.73
CA ALA A 293 -21.38 -15.33 -3.14
C ALA A 293 -21.19 -16.71 -3.80
N GLY A 294 -22.26 -17.50 -3.87
CA GLY A 294 -22.19 -18.83 -4.46
C GLY A 294 -21.61 -19.90 -3.53
N ASP A 295 -21.70 -19.69 -2.22
CA ASP A 295 -21.13 -20.54 -1.18
C ASP A 295 -19.60 -20.73 -1.27
N CYS A 296 -18.90 -19.69 -1.75
CA CYS A 296 -17.48 -19.77 -2.04
C CYS A 296 -16.61 -19.88 -0.78
N VAL A 297 -17.12 -19.45 0.39
CA VAL A 297 -16.44 -19.62 1.70
C VAL A 297 -16.34 -21.10 2.04
N ARG A 298 -17.44 -21.87 1.96
CA ARG A 298 -17.42 -23.32 2.16
C ARG A 298 -16.54 -24.01 1.14
N ALA A 299 -16.61 -23.64 -0.14
CA ALA A 299 -15.76 -24.22 -1.17
C ALA A 299 -14.26 -24.00 -0.88
N THR A 300 -13.89 -22.82 -0.39
CA THR A 300 -12.51 -22.48 -0.01
C THR A 300 -12.04 -23.29 1.21
N GLN A 301 -12.87 -23.41 2.24
CA GLN A 301 -12.57 -24.21 3.43
C GLN A 301 -12.52 -25.72 3.13
N GLN A 302 -13.40 -26.23 2.27
CA GLN A 302 -13.36 -27.62 1.82
C GLN A 302 -12.05 -27.91 1.08
N HIS A 303 -11.63 -27.02 0.17
CA HIS A 303 -10.35 -27.12 -0.52
C HIS A 303 -9.17 -27.19 0.46
N PHE A 304 -9.20 -26.40 1.53
CA PHE A 304 -8.18 -26.47 2.59
C PHE A 304 -8.12 -27.86 3.24
N ILE A 305 -9.26 -28.41 3.66
CA ILE A 305 -9.32 -29.74 4.29
C ILE A 305 -8.89 -30.86 3.33
N ASP A 306 -9.33 -30.79 2.07
CA ASP A 306 -8.98 -31.78 1.06
C ASP A 306 -7.46 -31.78 0.78
N CYS A 307 -6.84 -30.59 0.74
CA CYS A 307 -5.41 -30.44 0.58
C CYS A 307 -4.62 -30.91 1.81
N LEU A 308 -5.09 -30.60 3.03
CA LEU A 308 -4.46 -31.12 4.26
C LEU A 308 -4.46 -32.66 4.30
N ARG A 309 -5.54 -33.28 3.85
CA ARG A 309 -5.67 -34.75 3.83
C ARG A 309 -4.85 -35.40 2.74
N SER A 310 -4.82 -34.81 1.55
CA SER A 310 -4.13 -35.37 0.39
C SER A 310 -2.63 -35.03 0.33
N GLY A 311 -2.20 -33.98 1.04
CA GLY A 311 -0.87 -33.38 0.88
C GLY A 311 -0.72 -32.56 -0.41
N ALA A 312 -1.80 -32.32 -1.16
CA ALA A 312 -1.78 -31.47 -2.33
C ALA A 312 -1.52 -30.00 -1.94
N PRO A 313 -0.85 -29.21 -2.79
CA PRO A 313 -0.62 -27.80 -2.52
C PRO A 313 -1.93 -27.01 -2.55
N PHE A 314 -2.07 -26.03 -1.66
CA PHE A 314 -3.19 -25.10 -1.72
C PHE A 314 -3.12 -24.22 -2.97
N GLU A 315 -4.25 -23.99 -3.65
CA GLU A 315 -4.31 -23.08 -4.79
C GLU A 315 -3.95 -21.64 -4.41
N THR A 316 -4.30 -21.24 -3.18
CA THR A 316 -4.01 -19.92 -2.60
C THR A 316 -3.00 -20.04 -1.45
N ALA A 317 -2.03 -20.95 -1.59
CA ALA A 317 -0.89 -21.02 -0.68
C ALA A 317 -0.22 -19.64 -0.57
N GLY A 318 0.34 -19.30 0.61
CA GLY A 318 0.92 -17.98 0.88
C GLY A 318 1.82 -17.46 -0.25
N ALA A 319 2.75 -18.28 -0.73
CA ALA A 319 3.65 -17.93 -1.84
C ALA A 319 2.94 -17.64 -3.18
N GLN A 320 1.83 -18.32 -3.47
CA GLN A 320 1.00 -18.04 -4.66
C GLN A 320 0.17 -16.78 -4.49
N TYR A 321 -0.28 -16.48 -3.27
CA TYR A 321 -1.06 -15.27 -2.99
C TYR A 321 -0.21 -14.00 -3.05
N LEU A 322 1.07 -14.07 -2.65
CA LEU A 322 2.01 -12.94 -2.79
C LEU A 322 2.11 -12.41 -4.23
N LYS A 323 1.92 -13.26 -5.24
CA LYS A 323 1.88 -12.82 -6.64
C LYS A 323 0.68 -11.90 -6.92
N SER A 324 -0.50 -12.18 -6.35
CA SER A 324 -1.66 -11.28 -6.44
C SER A 324 -1.37 -9.94 -5.75
N LEU A 325 -0.74 -9.98 -4.57
CA LEU A 325 -0.37 -8.76 -3.84
C LEU A 325 0.67 -7.91 -4.59
N ARG A 326 1.64 -8.52 -5.28
CA ARG A 326 2.57 -7.79 -6.16
C ARG A 326 1.87 -7.10 -7.32
N VAL A 327 0.84 -7.70 -7.89
CA VAL A 327 0.02 -7.06 -8.93
C VAL A 327 -0.78 -5.89 -8.34
N VAL A 328 -1.28 -6.02 -7.10
CA VAL A 328 -1.93 -4.90 -6.38
C VAL A 328 -0.95 -3.73 -6.22
N GLU A 329 0.27 -3.96 -5.75
CA GLU A 329 1.30 -2.91 -5.64
C GLU A 329 1.64 -2.30 -7.02
N ALA A 330 1.75 -3.13 -8.06
CA ALA A 330 2.00 -2.65 -9.42
C ALA A 330 0.86 -1.77 -9.95
N ALA A 331 -0.40 -2.04 -9.56
CA ALA A 331 -1.54 -1.22 -9.94
C ALA A 331 -1.43 0.20 -9.33
N TYR A 332 -1.16 0.30 -8.03
CA TYR A 332 -0.98 1.60 -7.39
C TYR A 332 0.22 2.35 -7.98
N GLN A 333 1.35 1.66 -8.16
CA GLN A 333 2.53 2.27 -8.77
C GLN A 333 2.24 2.75 -10.20
N SER A 334 1.57 1.93 -11.01
CA SER A 334 1.19 2.31 -12.38
C SER A 334 0.34 3.56 -12.41
N SER A 335 -0.65 3.69 -11.52
CA SER A 335 -1.50 4.87 -11.44
C SER A 335 -0.74 6.12 -10.97
N LEU A 336 0.34 5.95 -10.18
CA LEU A 336 1.18 7.07 -9.75
C LEU A 336 2.13 7.55 -10.84
N VAL A 337 2.69 6.63 -11.64
CA VAL A 337 3.68 6.97 -12.68
C VAL A 337 3.10 7.10 -14.08
N ASP A 338 1.78 6.91 -14.22
CA ASP A 338 1.01 7.00 -15.47
C ASP A 338 1.60 6.17 -16.63
N ARG A 339 2.02 4.94 -16.32
CA ARG A 339 2.57 4.00 -17.31
C ARG A 339 2.42 2.54 -16.86
N PRO A 340 2.48 1.57 -17.78
CA PRO A 340 2.47 0.16 -17.40
C PRO A 340 3.64 -0.20 -16.47
N VAL A 341 3.36 -1.03 -15.47
CA VAL A 341 4.33 -1.51 -14.48
C VAL A 341 4.34 -3.05 -14.47
N ARG A 342 5.53 -3.63 -14.35
CA ARG A 342 5.71 -5.08 -14.17
C ARG A 342 5.59 -5.40 -12.67
N PRO A 343 4.77 -6.40 -12.26
CA PRO A 343 4.70 -6.82 -10.86
C PRO A 343 6.02 -7.41 -10.35
N GLU A 344 6.78 -8.06 -11.22
CA GLU A 344 8.12 -8.55 -10.92
C GLU A 344 9.14 -7.40 -10.94
N GLY A 345 10.01 -7.35 -9.92
CA GLY A 345 11.04 -6.32 -9.82
C GLY A 345 10.53 -4.95 -9.37
N LEU A 346 9.32 -4.87 -8.82
CA LEU A 346 8.90 -3.68 -8.08
C LEU A 346 9.93 -3.38 -6.99
N PRO A 347 10.53 -2.18 -6.97
CA PRO A 347 11.39 -1.81 -5.86
C PRO A 347 10.53 -1.79 -4.59
N THR A 348 10.97 -2.48 -3.55
CA THR A 348 10.35 -2.49 -2.21
C THR A 348 10.45 -1.13 -1.50
N THR A 349 11.03 -0.14 -2.18
CA THR A 349 11.36 1.18 -1.65
C THR A 349 11.00 2.23 -2.70
N ARG A 350 10.09 3.14 -2.37
CA ARG A 350 9.75 4.29 -3.22
C ARG A 350 10.63 5.47 -2.82
N VAL A 351 11.48 5.93 -3.74
CA VAL A 351 12.35 7.09 -3.52
C VAL A 351 11.77 8.31 -4.22
N ILE A 352 11.44 9.34 -3.44
CA ILE A 352 10.97 10.63 -3.93
C ILE A 352 12.14 11.60 -3.88
N ASP A 353 12.50 12.12 -5.04
CA ASP A 353 13.52 13.16 -5.16
C ASP A 353 12.97 14.51 -4.72
N LEU A 354 13.59 15.10 -3.69
CA LEU A 354 13.20 16.39 -3.10
C LEU A 354 14.11 17.53 -3.57
N SER A 355 14.92 17.30 -4.61
CA SER A 355 15.93 18.24 -5.06
C SER A 355 15.55 18.96 -6.35
N ARG A 356 15.93 20.23 -6.45
CA ARG A 356 15.90 20.98 -7.71
C ARG A 356 16.98 20.47 -8.66
N PRO A 357 16.69 20.33 -9.96
CA PRO A 357 17.74 20.18 -10.97
C PRO A 357 18.70 21.38 -10.93
N ILE A 358 20.00 21.11 -11.04
CA ILE A 358 21.04 22.14 -11.17
C ILE A 358 21.23 22.42 -12.66
N ASP A 359 21.04 23.67 -13.08
CA ASP A 359 21.20 24.12 -14.46
C ASP A 359 21.79 25.54 -14.55
N ASN A 360 22.06 26.01 -15.77
CA ASN A 360 22.64 27.34 -16.04
C ASN A 360 21.66 28.51 -15.81
N GLN A 361 20.39 28.26 -15.51
CA GLN A 361 19.42 29.31 -15.16
C GLN A 361 19.47 29.65 -13.67
N MET A 362 20.04 28.76 -12.85
CA MET A 362 20.17 28.96 -11.42
C MET A 362 21.25 30.01 -11.09
N PRO A 363 20.95 31.00 -10.22
CA PRO A 363 21.95 31.97 -9.77
C PRO A 363 23.16 31.29 -9.13
N GLY A 364 24.37 31.75 -9.50
CA GLY A 364 25.61 31.21 -8.96
C GLY A 364 26.05 29.85 -9.54
N VAL A 365 25.38 29.35 -10.59
CA VAL A 365 25.72 28.10 -11.27
C VAL A 365 26.21 28.36 -12.69
N ALA A 366 27.32 27.71 -13.07
CA ALA A 366 27.76 27.63 -14.46
C ALA A 366 28.18 26.19 -14.82
N ILE A 367 27.62 25.69 -15.92
CA ILE A 367 27.81 24.34 -16.46
C ILE A 367 28.32 24.48 -17.88
N SER A 368 29.54 24.00 -18.15
CA SER A 368 30.18 24.14 -19.46
C SER A 368 30.84 22.82 -19.92
N PRO A 369 30.70 22.42 -21.20
CA PRO A 369 31.37 21.23 -21.71
C PRO A 369 32.90 21.38 -21.61
N ALA A 370 33.56 20.41 -20.98
CA ALA A 370 35.01 20.32 -20.88
C ALA A 370 35.60 19.35 -21.92
N LYS A 371 34.85 18.30 -22.27
CA LYS A 371 35.19 17.25 -23.25
C LYS A 371 33.96 16.81 -24.00
N THR A 372 34.13 16.35 -25.23
CA THR A 372 33.05 15.91 -26.11
C THR A 372 33.38 14.57 -26.77
N ILE A 373 32.37 13.74 -26.98
CA ILE A 373 32.56 12.46 -27.70
C ILE A 373 33.19 12.68 -29.09
N ALA A 374 32.78 13.72 -29.81
CA ALA A 374 33.27 13.98 -31.16
C ALA A 374 34.78 14.23 -31.24
N LYS A 375 35.37 14.82 -30.18
CA LYS A 375 36.79 15.19 -30.16
C LYS A 375 37.62 14.25 -29.29
N GLU A 376 37.10 13.82 -28.15
CA GLU A 376 37.82 13.03 -27.15
C GLU A 376 37.31 11.60 -26.98
N GLY A 377 36.18 11.23 -27.58
CA GLY A 377 35.56 9.90 -27.43
C GLY A 377 34.71 9.73 -26.17
N TRP A 378 34.60 10.75 -25.32
CA TRP A 378 33.78 10.78 -24.11
C TRP A 378 33.38 12.21 -23.74
N ASN A 379 32.30 12.37 -22.96
CA ASN A 379 31.81 13.67 -22.50
C ASN A 379 32.28 13.96 -21.07
N ALA A 380 32.69 15.20 -20.82
CA ALA A 380 32.88 15.74 -19.47
C ALA A 380 32.40 17.19 -19.42
N THR A 381 31.99 17.62 -18.24
CA THR A 381 31.42 18.95 -17.99
C THR A 381 32.09 19.55 -16.77
N THR A 382 32.48 20.82 -16.85
CA THR A 382 32.91 21.61 -15.70
C THR A 382 31.68 22.22 -15.03
N LEU A 383 31.57 22.02 -13.71
CA LEU A 383 30.55 22.62 -12.86
C LEU A 383 31.21 23.68 -11.97
N SER A 384 30.72 24.91 -12.04
CA SER A 384 31.01 25.98 -11.08
C SER A 384 29.74 26.22 -10.27
N LEU A 385 29.80 25.96 -8.96
CA LEU A 385 28.63 25.94 -8.08
C LEU A 385 28.84 26.90 -6.90
N TYR A 386 27.87 27.79 -6.68
CA TYR A 386 27.71 28.48 -5.40
C TYR A 386 27.29 27.47 -4.32
N SER A 387 27.88 27.53 -3.12
CA SER A 387 27.71 26.51 -2.08
C SER A 387 26.26 26.38 -1.59
N HIS A 388 25.47 27.44 -1.70
CA HIS A 388 24.06 27.50 -1.31
C HIS A 388 23.13 27.53 -2.55
N ALA A 389 23.55 26.94 -3.67
CA ALA A 389 22.76 26.88 -4.90
C ALA A 389 21.72 25.75 -4.85
N GLY A 390 20.46 26.09 -5.20
CA GLY A 390 19.39 25.12 -5.38
C GLY A 390 18.96 24.48 -4.05
N THR A 391 18.76 23.17 -4.08
CA THR A 391 18.55 22.40 -2.84
C THR A 391 19.90 22.16 -2.17
N HIS A 392 20.07 22.67 -0.96
CA HIS A 392 21.38 22.69 -0.30
C HIS A 392 21.27 22.52 1.21
N ILE A 393 22.42 22.28 1.84
CA ILE A 393 22.57 22.13 3.29
C ILE A 393 23.64 23.10 3.78
N ASP A 394 23.38 23.73 4.92
CA ASP A 394 24.26 24.73 5.51
C ASP A 394 25.12 24.17 6.64
N ALA A 395 26.31 24.72 6.81
CA ALA A 395 27.17 24.46 7.96
C ALA A 395 27.13 25.61 8.98
N PRO A 396 27.36 25.32 10.28
CA PRO A 396 27.46 26.35 11.32
C PRO A 396 28.44 27.47 11.00
N ARG A 397 29.55 27.16 10.32
CA ARG A 397 30.56 28.16 9.93
C ARG A 397 30.04 29.24 8.98
N HIS A 398 28.90 29.01 8.34
CA HIS A 398 28.28 29.97 7.42
C HIS A 398 27.91 31.27 8.14
N PHE A 399 27.46 31.18 9.40
CA PHE A 399 27.01 32.32 10.21
C PHE A 399 27.74 32.49 11.54
N ILE A 400 28.62 31.56 11.94
CA ILE A 400 29.36 31.58 13.20
C ILE A 400 30.85 31.43 12.92
N ASP A 401 31.61 32.49 13.19
CA ASP A 401 33.06 32.47 13.01
C ASP A 401 33.73 31.40 13.88
N GLY A 402 34.69 30.67 13.31
CA GLY A 402 35.38 29.55 13.94
C GLY A 402 34.54 28.28 14.18
N ALA A 403 33.27 28.23 13.77
CA ALA A 403 32.45 27.04 13.92
C ALA A 403 32.80 25.91 12.93
N ALA A 404 32.23 24.73 13.16
CA ALA A 404 32.54 23.52 12.40
C ALA A 404 32.18 23.67 10.90
N PRO A 405 33.05 23.19 9.99
CA PRO A 405 32.75 23.15 8.56
C PRO A 405 31.89 21.94 8.18
N LEU A 406 31.30 21.98 6.98
CA LEU A 406 30.36 20.95 6.52
C LEU A 406 30.99 19.57 6.33
N ASP A 407 32.27 19.49 5.99
CA ASP A 407 32.99 18.21 5.86
C ASP A 407 33.25 17.51 7.20
N ALA A 408 32.96 18.19 8.32
CA ALA A 408 32.93 17.64 9.67
C ALA A 408 31.49 17.36 10.18
N GLN A 409 30.46 17.53 9.36
CA GLN A 409 29.07 17.27 9.73
C GLN A 409 28.85 15.80 10.12
N ASP A 410 28.14 15.58 11.23
CA ASP A 410 27.64 14.25 11.57
C ASP A 410 26.55 13.84 10.58
N LEU A 411 26.86 12.84 9.74
CA LEU A 411 25.95 12.35 8.72
C LEU A 411 24.75 11.61 9.30
N ALA A 412 24.80 11.18 10.57
CA ALA A 412 23.63 10.61 11.25
C ALA A 412 22.49 11.63 11.36
N VAL A 413 22.78 12.94 11.38
CA VAL A 413 21.76 13.99 11.33
C VAL A 413 21.10 14.08 9.94
N CYS A 414 21.88 13.85 8.88
CA CYS A 414 21.43 13.97 7.49
C CYS A 414 20.62 12.77 6.99
N VAL A 415 20.58 11.67 7.74
CA VAL A 415 19.91 10.42 7.36
C VAL A 415 19.04 9.91 8.50
N GLY A 416 17.75 9.69 8.25
CA GLY A 416 16.87 9.05 9.21
C GLY A 416 15.40 9.45 9.09
N PRO A 417 14.52 8.88 9.94
CA PRO A 417 13.09 9.18 9.92
C PRO A 417 12.84 10.69 9.98
N ALA A 418 11.85 11.14 9.22
CA ALA A 418 11.48 12.54 9.11
C ALA A 418 9.96 12.72 9.14
N LYS A 419 9.52 13.87 9.62
CA LYS A 419 8.11 14.25 9.74
C LYS A 419 7.82 15.39 8.77
N LEU A 420 6.77 15.25 7.98
CA LEU A 420 6.22 16.33 7.15
C LEU A 420 5.24 17.15 7.99
N ILE A 421 5.53 18.42 8.18
CA ILE A 421 4.61 19.39 8.78
C ILE A 421 3.98 20.19 7.65
N ASP A 422 2.71 19.91 7.39
CA ASP A 422 1.93 20.61 6.37
C ASP A 422 1.42 21.95 6.92
N LEU A 423 1.95 23.05 6.40
CA LEU A 423 1.57 24.42 6.77
C LEU A 423 0.69 25.07 5.70
N THR A 424 0.30 24.33 4.66
CA THR A 424 -0.48 24.89 3.55
C THR A 424 -1.91 25.26 3.98
N PRO A 425 -2.48 26.35 3.43
CA PRO A 425 -1.81 27.38 2.62
C PRO A 425 -0.95 28.32 3.48
N VAL A 426 0.11 28.89 2.89
CA VAL A 426 0.84 30.04 3.46
C VAL A 426 0.74 31.25 2.54
N GLU A 427 0.71 32.43 3.15
CA GLU A 427 0.71 33.71 2.44
C GLU A 427 2.14 34.18 2.09
N PRO A 428 2.30 35.01 1.04
CA PRO A 428 3.58 35.66 0.75
C PRO A 428 4.11 36.45 1.96
N ALA A 429 5.39 36.23 2.28
CA ALA A 429 6.08 36.77 3.44
C ALA A 429 5.39 36.45 4.79
N GLU A 430 4.67 35.33 4.89
CA GLU A 430 4.07 34.87 6.15
C GLU A 430 5.15 34.52 7.20
N LEU A 431 4.92 34.94 8.45
CA LEU A 431 5.81 34.64 9.58
C LEU A 431 5.29 33.41 10.30
N ILE A 432 5.96 32.29 10.10
CA ILE A 432 5.60 31.01 10.70
C ILE A 432 6.08 31.06 12.16
N THR A 433 5.12 31.08 13.07
CA THR A 433 5.36 31.13 14.53
C THR A 433 5.11 29.75 15.16
N VAL A 434 5.46 29.59 16.43
CA VAL A 434 5.19 28.37 17.20
C VAL A 434 3.70 27.97 17.16
N ALA A 435 2.80 28.95 17.09
CA ALA A 435 1.35 28.71 17.01
C ALA A 435 0.95 27.90 15.76
N ARG A 436 1.68 28.00 14.64
CA ARG A 436 1.40 27.21 13.42
C ARG A 436 1.77 25.73 13.57
N LEU A 437 2.52 25.37 14.61
CA LEU A 437 2.95 24.01 14.90
C LEU A 437 2.29 23.42 16.15
N SER A 438 1.26 24.07 16.72
CA SER A 438 0.65 23.66 17.99
C SER A 438 0.18 22.20 17.98
N ASP A 439 -0.44 21.75 16.89
CA ASP A 439 -0.97 20.39 16.75
C ASP A 439 0.12 19.32 16.64
N TRP A 440 1.36 19.75 16.43
CA TRP A 440 2.54 18.90 16.35
C TRP A 440 3.39 18.93 17.62
N ALA A 441 3.09 19.81 18.59
CA ALA A 441 3.95 20.05 19.74
C ALA A 441 4.25 18.77 20.56
N ASP A 442 3.25 17.90 20.73
CA ASP A 442 3.37 16.63 21.46
C ASP A 442 3.90 15.48 20.60
N ARG A 443 3.98 15.66 19.28
CA ARG A 443 4.45 14.66 18.31
C ARG A 443 5.90 14.87 17.91
N ILE A 444 6.48 16.04 18.24
CA ILE A 444 7.86 16.38 17.97
C ILE A 444 8.74 15.96 19.16
N GLU A 445 9.70 15.10 18.88
CA GLU A 445 10.63 14.47 19.81
C GLU A 445 12.07 14.90 19.53
N ALA A 446 12.94 14.71 20.52
CA ALA A 446 14.36 15.01 20.37
C ALA A 446 15.00 14.10 19.30
N GLY A 447 15.78 14.68 18.39
CA GLY A 447 16.40 13.98 17.27
C GLY A 447 15.55 13.96 15.99
N ASP A 448 14.35 14.54 16.01
CA ASP A 448 13.48 14.61 14.84
C ASP A 448 14.08 15.41 13.70
N ARG A 449 13.69 15.04 12.47
CA ARG A 449 13.94 15.81 11.25
C ARG A 449 12.60 16.30 10.73
N LEU A 450 12.45 17.61 10.58
CA LEU A 450 11.17 18.22 10.22
C LEU A 450 11.27 18.84 8.82
N LEU A 451 10.37 18.46 7.92
CA LEU A 451 10.20 19.10 6.62
C LEU A 451 8.95 19.98 6.66
N LEU A 452 9.10 21.28 6.45
CA LEU A 452 8.01 22.24 6.48
C LEU A 452 7.45 22.43 5.07
N ARG A 453 6.27 21.87 4.81
CA ARG A 453 5.56 22.04 3.53
C ARG A 453 4.76 23.33 3.54
N THR A 454 5.00 24.14 2.53
CA THR A 454 4.40 25.45 2.26
C THR A 454 3.87 25.58 0.83
N ASP A 455 4.17 24.61 -0.02
CA ASP A 455 4.03 24.64 -1.49
C ASP A 455 4.77 25.82 -2.15
N TRP A 456 5.68 26.47 -1.41
CA TRP A 456 6.42 27.64 -1.90
C TRP A 456 7.33 27.28 -3.07
N SER A 457 7.72 26.01 -3.17
CA SER A 457 8.55 25.51 -4.26
C SER A 457 7.94 25.74 -5.64
N LEU A 458 6.60 25.80 -5.74
CA LEU A 458 5.83 26.00 -6.97
C LEU A 458 6.00 27.40 -7.58
N ARG A 459 6.53 28.37 -6.81
CA ARG A 459 6.73 29.76 -7.27
C ARG A 459 8.05 29.97 -7.99
N TYR A 460 8.98 29.01 -7.93
CA TYR A 460 10.24 29.11 -8.66
C TYR A 460 10.02 29.00 -10.18
N PRO A 461 10.71 29.80 -11.03
CA PRO A 461 11.79 30.73 -10.72
C PRO A 461 11.34 32.19 -10.59
N ALA A 462 10.05 32.47 -10.31
CA ALA A 462 9.58 33.84 -10.20
C ALA A 462 10.32 34.59 -9.07
N PRO A 463 10.56 35.91 -9.20
CA PRO A 463 11.23 36.71 -8.17
C PRO A 463 10.60 36.56 -6.77
N GLU A 464 9.28 36.40 -6.74
CA GLU A 464 8.51 36.16 -5.51
C GLU A 464 9.02 34.96 -4.70
N TYR A 465 9.55 33.91 -5.35
CA TYR A 465 10.14 32.75 -4.65
C TYR A 465 11.22 33.19 -3.65
N ARG A 466 12.01 34.20 -4.02
CA ARG A 466 13.06 34.78 -3.17
C ARG A 466 12.53 35.95 -2.34
N ASP A 467 11.79 36.88 -2.93
CA ASP A 467 11.51 38.17 -2.30
C ASP A 467 10.31 38.16 -1.36
N ALA A 468 9.46 37.14 -1.42
CA ALA A 468 8.27 37.01 -0.56
C ALA A 468 8.25 35.67 0.18
N LEU A 469 9.42 35.10 0.46
CA LEU A 469 9.54 33.78 1.05
C LEU A 469 8.83 33.69 2.43
N PRO A 470 8.06 32.64 2.72
CA PRO A 470 7.56 32.36 4.06
C PRO A 470 8.74 31.93 4.92
N ARG A 471 8.80 32.46 6.13
CA ARG A 471 9.97 32.32 7.01
C ARG A 471 9.57 31.99 8.43
N ILE A 472 10.46 31.34 9.18
CA ILE A 472 10.23 31.04 10.59
C ILE A 472 10.58 32.25 11.46
N SER A 473 9.84 32.45 12.55
CA SER A 473 10.22 33.44 13.56
C SER A 473 11.45 32.98 14.35
N LEU A 474 12.17 33.95 14.94
CA LEU A 474 13.24 33.64 15.89
C LEU A 474 12.73 32.79 17.07
N GLU A 475 11.54 33.10 17.57
CA GLU A 475 10.87 32.31 18.61
C GLU A 475 10.66 30.84 18.17
N LEU A 476 10.25 30.61 16.92
CA LEU A 476 10.09 29.26 16.41
C LEU A 476 11.45 28.55 16.28
N ALA A 477 12.49 29.25 15.83
CA ALA A 477 13.84 28.69 15.79
C ALA A 477 14.32 28.26 17.19
N GLU A 478 14.17 29.13 18.20
CA GLU A 478 14.51 28.82 19.60
C GLU A 478 13.67 27.67 20.16
N TRP A 479 12.40 27.58 19.77
CA TRP A 479 11.52 26.48 20.16
C TRP A 479 11.95 25.14 19.55
N LEU A 480 12.36 25.11 18.28
CA LEU A 480 12.92 23.91 17.63
C LEU A 480 14.20 23.45 18.32
N VAL A 481 15.06 24.39 18.72
CA VAL A 481 16.26 24.13 19.53
C VAL A 481 15.88 23.53 20.88
N ALA A 482 14.90 24.11 21.59
CA ALA A 482 14.43 23.60 22.88
C ALA A 482 13.84 22.18 22.77
N LYS A 483 13.20 21.85 21.64
CA LYS A 483 12.72 20.50 21.31
C LYS A 483 13.85 19.54 20.91
N ARG A 484 15.08 20.03 20.71
CA ARG A 484 16.26 19.27 20.26
C ARG A 484 16.00 18.61 18.90
N VAL A 485 15.37 19.34 17.98
CA VAL A 485 15.24 18.92 16.58
C VAL A 485 16.63 18.80 15.97
N ALA A 486 16.88 17.72 15.23
CA ALA A 486 18.18 17.48 14.61
C ALA A 486 18.33 18.26 13.28
N LEU A 487 17.25 18.34 12.49
CA LEU A 487 17.26 18.97 11.18
C LEU A 487 15.92 19.65 10.88
N VAL A 488 15.99 20.84 10.27
CA VAL A 488 14.84 21.52 9.66
C VAL A 488 15.05 21.70 8.16
N GLY A 489 14.07 21.29 7.37
CA GLY A 489 14.08 21.36 5.91
C GLY A 489 12.93 22.21 5.38
N VAL A 490 13.20 23.13 4.45
CA VAL A 490 12.19 24.06 3.90
C VAL A 490 12.25 24.14 2.37
N GLU A 491 11.11 24.45 1.75
CA GLU A 491 11.01 24.69 0.30
C GLU A 491 11.50 26.07 -0.21
N PRO A 492 11.34 27.17 0.55
CA PRO A 492 11.88 28.46 0.16
C PRO A 492 13.41 28.45 0.09
N PRO A 493 14.03 29.48 -0.53
CA PRO A 493 15.47 29.54 -0.67
C PRO A 493 16.20 29.90 0.64
N SER A 494 15.46 30.21 1.71
CA SER A 494 15.99 30.28 3.06
C SER A 494 14.93 30.03 4.14
N VAL A 495 15.34 29.69 5.37
CA VAL A 495 14.47 29.67 6.57
C VAL A 495 14.10 31.07 7.07
N ALA A 496 14.86 32.10 6.68
CA ALA A 496 14.69 33.49 7.11
C ALA A 496 14.74 34.47 5.93
N ASP A 497 14.23 35.69 6.11
CA ASP A 497 14.18 36.69 5.05
C ASP A 497 15.58 37.10 4.57
N VAL A 498 15.93 36.72 3.34
CA VAL A 498 17.22 37.02 2.69
C VAL A 498 17.43 38.51 2.38
N ASN A 499 16.36 39.32 2.48
CA ASN A 499 16.41 40.77 2.31
C ASN A 499 16.51 41.50 3.67
N ASN A 500 16.44 40.78 4.80
CA ASN A 500 16.60 41.31 6.14
C ASN A 500 17.80 40.65 6.86
N MET A 501 18.98 41.26 6.71
CA MET A 501 20.25 40.70 7.20
C MET A 501 20.26 40.37 8.69
N ARG A 502 19.57 41.17 9.51
CA ARG A 502 19.49 40.94 10.96
C ARG A 502 18.71 39.68 11.26
N GLU A 503 17.51 39.56 10.68
CA GLU A 503 16.66 38.39 10.86
C GLU A 503 17.33 37.12 10.32
N LEU A 504 17.89 37.21 9.11
CA LEU A 504 18.68 36.14 8.50
C LEU A 504 19.76 35.64 9.47
N THR A 505 20.57 36.56 10.01
CA THR A 505 21.67 36.21 10.92
C THR A 505 21.16 35.65 12.25
N ASP A 506 20.16 36.31 12.87
CA ASP A 506 19.67 35.94 14.20
C ASP A 506 19.03 34.53 14.18
N VAL A 507 18.22 34.22 13.17
CA VAL A 507 17.56 32.91 13.03
C VAL A 507 18.57 31.79 12.77
N HIS A 508 19.50 31.98 11.83
CA HIS A 508 20.52 30.96 11.52
C HIS A 508 21.44 30.71 12.72
N GLN A 509 21.89 31.78 13.39
CA GLN A 509 22.73 31.63 14.58
C GLN A 509 22.00 30.92 15.73
N ALA A 510 20.71 31.17 15.93
CA ALA A 510 19.91 30.47 16.93
C ALA A 510 19.87 28.96 16.65
N LEU A 511 19.55 28.56 15.41
CA LEU A 511 19.51 27.15 15.00
C LEU A 511 20.88 26.47 15.14
N PHE A 512 21.94 27.07 14.60
CA PHE A 512 23.28 26.46 14.63
C PHE A 512 23.87 26.36 16.04
N ARG A 513 23.68 27.38 16.90
CA ARG A 513 24.11 27.30 18.31
C ARG A 513 23.36 26.20 19.07
N GLY A 514 22.12 25.93 18.67
CA GLY A 514 21.31 24.84 19.19
C GLY A 514 21.58 23.47 18.56
N GLY A 515 22.47 23.37 17.58
CA GLY A 515 22.81 22.13 16.90
C GLY A 515 21.79 21.64 15.86
N VAL A 516 20.92 22.52 15.36
CA VAL A 516 19.93 22.18 14.33
C VAL A 516 20.54 22.38 12.94
N THR A 517 20.58 21.32 12.14
CA THR A 517 21.02 21.39 10.73
C THR A 517 19.91 21.96 9.84
N ILE A 518 20.29 22.76 8.82
CA ILE A 518 19.35 23.45 7.94
C ILE A 518 19.49 22.91 6.51
N VAL A 519 18.35 22.57 5.90
CA VAL A 519 18.24 22.20 4.48
C VAL A 519 17.23 23.14 3.81
N GLU A 520 17.62 23.76 2.70
CA GLU A 520 16.80 24.78 2.04
C GLU A 520 16.59 24.45 0.56
N GLY A 521 15.57 25.06 -0.05
CA GLY A 521 15.27 24.90 -1.47
C GLY A 521 14.70 23.53 -1.86
N LEU A 522 14.05 22.81 -0.94
CA LEU A 522 13.38 21.52 -1.22
C LEU A 522 12.22 21.68 -2.22
N VAL A 523 11.87 20.58 -2.89
CA VAL A 523 10.71 20.50 -3.81
C VAL A 523 9.89 19.23 -3.60
N GLY A 524 8.63 19.26 -4.05
CA GLY A 524 7.81 18.07 -4.19
C GLY A 524 7.43 17.40 -2.87
N LEU A 525 7.29 18.20 -1.81
CA LEU A 525 6.87 17.77 -0.47
C LEU A 525 5.39 17.37 -0.41
N ASP A 526 4.56 17.82 -1.37
CA ASP A 526 3.17 17.40 -1.57
C ASP A 526 3.03 15.88 -1.74
N ARG A 527 4.03 15.25 -2.35
CA ARG A 527 4.05 13.80 -2.59
C ARG A 527 4.35 12.96 -1.34
N LEU A 528 4.65 13.61 -0.21
CA LEU A 528 4.92 12.98 1.08
C LEU A 528 3.70 12.99 2.02
N VAL A 529 2.60 13.66 1.62
CA VAL A 529 1.39 13.76 2.45
C VAL A 529 0.81 12.38 2.72
N GLY A 530 0.57 12.07 4.00
CA GLY A 530 0.02 10.79 4.43
C GLY A 530 1.00 9.62 4.42
N HIS A 531 2.30 9.89 4.26
CA HIS A 531 3.33 8.87 4.22
C HIS A 531 4.36 9.02 5.34
N GLU A 532 4.82 7.88 5.87
CA GLU A 532 6.05 7.81 6.67
C GLU A 532 7.26 7.68 5.73
N PHE A 533 8.36 8.36 6.06
CA PHE A 533 9.55 8.35 5.22
C PHE A 533 10.84 8.59 6.00
N GLU A 534 11.94 8.10 5.44
CA GLU A 534 13.30 8.43 5.84
C GLU A 534 13.84 9.53 4.92
N LEU A 535 14.39 10.60 5.49
CA LEU A 535 15.11 11.63 4.75
C LEU A 535 16.56 11.20 4.55
N ILE A 536 17.10 11.43 3.34
CA ILE A 536 18.53 11.36 3.05
C ILE A 536 18.92 12.70 2.41
N ALA A 537 19.75 13.49 3.10
CA ALA A 537 20.17 14.84 2.70
C ALA A 537 21.69 15.02 2.88
N LEU A 538 22.48 14.17 2.21
CA LEU A 538 23.94 14.11 2.40
C LEU A 538 24.67 15.24 1.63
N PRO A 539 25.57 16.01 2.29
CA PRO A 539 26.41 17.01 1.63
C PRO A 539 27.50 16.39 0.76
N LEU A 540 27.96 17.15 -0.25
CA LEU A 540 29.27 16.89 -0.84
C LEU A 540 30.33 17.14 0.24
N LYS A 541 31.37 16.29 0.28
CA LYS A 541 32.46 16.40 1.24
C LYS A 541 33.48 17.47 0.81
N ILE A 542 33.05 18.72 0.75
CA ILE A 542 33.86 19.87 0.36
C ILE A 542 34.73 20.30 1.55
N ALA A 543 36.05 20.22 1.39
CA ALA A 543 37.00 20.54 2.45
C ALA A 543 36.79 21.98 2.98
N GLY A 544 36.43 22.11 4.26
CA GLY A 544 36.16 23.41 4.86
C GLY A 544 34.89 24.11 4.35
N GLY A 545 33.93 23.40 3.75
CA GLY A 545 32.72 24.02 3.17
C GLY A 545 31.84 24.77 4.18
N ASP A 546 31.21 25.87 3.72
CA ASP A 546 30.18 26.64 4.43
C ASP A 546 28.75 26.16 4.11
N GLY A 547 28.57 25.53 2.95
CA GLY A 547 27.36 24.90 2.49
C GLY A 547 27.67 23.92 1.36
N SER A 548 26.68 23.15 0.93
CA SER A 548 26.78 22.30 -0.26
C SER A 548 25.42 22.13 -0.92
N PRO A 549 25.34 22.21 -2.26
CA PRO A 549 24.22 21.62 -2.98
C PRO A 549 24.12 20.12 -2.64
N ILE A 550 22.91 19.60 -2.53
CA ILE A 550 22.66 18.21 -2.16
C ILE A 550 21.66 17.53 -3.10
N ARG A 551 21.69 16.20 -3.08
CA ARG A 551 20.58 15.37 -3.53
C ARG A 551 19.79 14.93 -2.30
N ALA A 552 18.77 15.70 -1.94
CA ALA A 552 17.78 15.33 -0.94
C ALA A 552 16.77 14.34 -1.54
N VAL A 553 16.55 13.21 -0.85
CA VAL A 553 15.50 12.25 -1.20
C VAL A 553 14.72 11.84 0.04
N ALA A 554 13.43 11.60 -0.13
CA ALA A 554 12.59 10.89 0.82
C ALA A 554 12.44 9.44 0.37
N VAL A 555 12.82 8.53 1.25
CA VAL A 555 12.68 7.10 1.06
C VAL A 555 11.41 6.69 1.77
N LEU A 556 10.33 6.55 0.99
CA LEU A 556 9.09 5.95 1.46
C LEU A 556 9.33 4.45 1.50
N ARG A 557 9.50 4.00 2.72
CA ARG A 557 9.43 2.58 3.03
C ARG A 557 7.94 2.28 3.15
N SER A 558 7.45 1.21 2.53
CA SER A 558 6.25 0.57 3.08
C SER A 558 6.53 0.33 4.56
N SER A 559 5.52 0.44 5.43
CA SER A 559 5.48 0.38 6.91
C SER A 559 6.21 -0.82 7.56
N SER A 560 7.45 -1.07 7.16
CA SER A 560 8.05 -2.39 7.14
C SER A 560 9.55 -2.38 7.44
N ASP A 561 10.21 -1.21 7.45
CA ASP A 561 11.67 -1.03 7.64
C ASP A 561 12.09 -0.36 8.96
N VAL A 562 11.24 -0.31 9.99
CA VAL A 562 11.62 0.15 11.34
C VAL A 562 11.41 -0.95 12.35
#